data_AF-A0A920H0F4-F1
#
_entry.id   AF-A0A920H0F4-F1
#
_cell.length_a   1.000
_cell.length_b   1.000
_cell.length_c   1.000
_cell.angle_alpha   90.00
_cell.angle_beta   90.00
_cell.angle_gamma   90.00
#
_symmetry.space_group_name_H-M   'P 1'
#
loop_
_entity.id
_entity.type
_entity.pdbx_description
1 polymer ?
#
loop_
_entity_poly.entity_id
_entity_poly.type
_entity_poly.pdbx_seq_one_letter_code
_entity_poly.pdbx_strand_id
1 'polypeptide(L)'
;MARLGPPHWRSWPSAAALTDPAWGGDRVVALRTAERVKCNYEALGLELAAAGVTVTCAPVLDLPQPDAHDVIGDRAFGSAVESVVALGRACLEGLQLAGIAGVIKHIPGHGRARATPRVCPASTQRPAHWRSTARLSRPCQTRPWR
;
A
#
# COMPACT_ATOMS: atom_id res chain seq x y z
N MET A 1 -2.21 8.22 -7.41
CA MET A 1 -1.89 8.66 -8.80
C MET A 1 -1.84 7.44 -9.69
N ALA A 2 -2.78 7.35 -10.63
CA ALA A 2 -2.79 6.36 -11.71
C ALA A 2 -1.98 6.89 -12.91
N ARG A 3 -1.37 5.98 -13.68
CA ARG A 3 -0.63 6.32 -14.92
C ARG A 3 -1.53 6.25 -16.15
N LEU A 4 -2.44 5.28 -16.15
CA LEU A 4 -3.47 5.12 -17.15
C LEU A 4 -4.73 5.83 -16.63
N GLY A 5 -5.37 6.64 -17.47
CA GLY A 5 -6.55 7.41 -17.09
C GLY A 5 -7.36 7.87 -18.30
N PRO A 6 -8.45 8.62 -18.06
CA PRO A 6 -9.32 9.12 -19.11
C PRO A 6 -8.57 9.92 -20.19
N PRO A 7 -9.04 9.91 -21.46
CA PRO A 7 -10.30 9.32 -21.92
C PRO A 7 -10.24 7.82 -22.24
N HIS A 8 -9.05 7.24 -22.34
CA HIS A 8 -8.87 5.87 -22.84
C HIS A 8 -9.02 4.80 -21.76
N TRP A 9 -8.91 5.19 -20.49
CA TRP A 9 -9.01 4.31 -19.34
C TRP A 9 -9.97 4.89 -18.32
N ARG A 10 -10.66 4.03 -17.56
CA ARG A 10 -11.54 4.50 -16.49
C ARG A 10 -10.73 5.16 -15.37
N SER A 11 -11.38 6.06 -14.64
CA SER A 11 -10.85 6.57 -13.38
C SER A 11 -11.15 5.58 -12.26
N TRP A 12 -10.12 5.22 -11.49
CA TRP A 12 -10.26 4.34 -10.33
C TRP A 12 -10.38 5.16 -9.04
N PRO A 13 -11.22 4.74 -8.08
CA PRO A 13 -11.34 5.42 -6.80
C PRO A 13 -10.01 5.39 -6.04
N SER A 14 -9.80 6.40 -5.19
CA SER A 14 -8.66 6.42 -4.28
C SER A 14 -8.80 5.36 -3.18
N ALA A 15 -7.69 5.02 -2.52
CA ALA A 15 -7.71 4.04 -1.43
C ALA A 15 -8.61 4.51 -0.28
N ALA A 16 -8.59 5.81 0.04
CA ALA A 16 -9.47 6.42 1.03
C ALA A 16 -10.94 6.33 0.61
N ALA A 17 -11.27 6.54 -0.67
CA ALA A 17 -12.65 6.40 -1.17
C ALA A 17 -13.18 4.97 -1.10
N LEU A 18 -12.29 3.97 -1.10
CA LEU A 18 -12.65 2.57 -0.90
C LEU A 18 -12.79 2.18 0.57
N THR A 19 -12.53 3.09 1.52
CA THR A 19 -12.63 2.82 2.96
C THR A 19 -13.92 3.36 3.53
N ASP A 20 -14.45 2.67 4.55
CA ASP A 20 -15.66 3.11 5.24
C ASP A 20 -15.25 3.80 6.56
N PRO A 21 -15.72 5.03 6.84
CA PRO A 21 -15.44 5.71 8.11
C PRO A 21 -15.85 4.90 9.35
N ALA A 22 -16.84 4.02 9.22
CA ALA A 22 -17.33 3.16 10.31
C ALA A 22 -16.55 1.83 10.45
N TRP A 23 -15.45 1.63 9.72
CA TRP A 23 -14.62 0.40 9.76
C TRP A 23 -14.32 -0.10 11.18
N GLY A 24 -13.98 0.79 12.11
CA GLY A 24 -13.57 0.44 13.47
C GLY A 24 -14.72 0.12 14.43
N GLY A 25 -15.97 0.40 14.06
CA GLY A 25 -17.13 0.27 14.95
C GLY A 25 -17.96 -1.00 14.74
N ASP A 26 -17.90 -1.62 13.56
CA ASP A 26 -18.76 -2.75 13.19
C ASP A 26 -18.01 -3.79 12.35
N ARG A 27 -18.04 -5.04 12.80
CA ARG A 27 -17.43 -6.19 12.12
C ARG A 27 -17.98 -6.40 10.71
N VAL A 28 -19.29 -6.21 10.50
CA VAL A 28 -19.93 -6.38 9.20
C VAL A 28 -19.44 -5.30 8.22
N VAL A 29 -19.31 -4.06 8.69
CA VAL A 29 -18.75 -2.96 7.90
C VAL A 29 -17.30 -3.25 7.53
N ALA A 30 -16.49 -3.76 8.45
CA ALA A 30 -15.12 -4.15 8.18
C ALA A 30 -15.03 -5.23 7.08
N LEU A 31 -15.82 -6.30 7.19
CA LEU A 31 -15.81 -7.37 6.18
C LEU A 31 -16.25 -6.86 4.80
N ARG A 32 -17.33 -6.07 4.73
CA ARG A 32 -17.82 -5.48 3.48
C ARG A 32 -16.81 -4.55 2.83
N THR A 33 -16.09 -3.77 3.63
CA THR A 33 -15.09 -2.84 3.14
C THR A 33 -13.85 -3.58 2.62
N ALA A 34 -13.43 -4.66 3.28
CA ALA A 34 -12.36 -5.51 2.78
C ALA A 34 -12.73 -6.14 1.43
N GLU A 35 -13.95 -6.68 1.32
CA GLU A 35 -14.45 -7.25 0.06
C GLU A 35 -14.53 -6.19 -1.05
N ARG A 36 -14.99 -4.98 -0.73
CA ARG A 36 -15.00 -3.85 -1.68
C ARG A 36 -13.61 -3.54 -2.21
N VAL A 37 -12.59 -3.50 -1.33
CA VAL A 37 -11.20 -3.29 -1.73
C VAL A 37 -10.73 -4.44 -2.63
N LYS A 38 -10.96 -5.68 -2.23
CA LYS A 38 -10.57 -6.87 -3.01
C LYS A 38 -11.15 -6.85 -4.43
N CYS A 39 -12.47 -6.72 -4.56
CA CYS A 39 -13.15 -6.69 -5.86
C CYS A 39 -12.67 -5.53 -6.73
N ASN A 40 -12.43 -4.34 -6.15
CA ASN A 40 -11.91 -3.20 -6.89
C ASN A 40 -10.51 -3.49 -7.47
N TYR A 41 -9.62 -4.09 -6.67
CA TYR A 41 -8.26 -4.38 -7.11
C TYR A 41 -8.16 -5.60 -8.04
N GLU A 42 -9.07 -6.56 -7.94
CA GLU A 42 -9.24 -7.61 -8.95
C GLU A 42 -9.65 -7.03 -10.29
N ALA A 43 -10.69 -6.18 -10.31
CA ALA A 43 -11.14 -5.53 -11.54
C ALA A 43 -10.05 -4.64 -12.16
N LEU A 44 -9.30 -3.89 -11.35
CA LEU A 44 -8.12 -3.14 -11.80
C LEU A 44 -7.05 -4.07 -12.37
N GLY A 45 -6.77 -5.17 -11.69
CA GLY A 45 -5.77 -6.14 -12.12
C GLY A 45 -6.13 -6.76 -13.47
N LEU A 46 -7.39 -7.08 -13.71
CA LEU A 46 -7.86 -7.65 -14.98
C LEU A 46 -7.67 -6.66 -16.14
N GLU A 47 -7.93 -5.37 -15.94
CA GLU A 47 -7.64 -4.35 -16.97
C GLU A 47 -6.14 -4.20 -17.24
N LEU A 48 -5.31 -4.25 -16.20
CA LEU A 48 -3.86 -4.20 -16.33
C LEU A 48 -3.32 -5.43 -17.09
N ALA A 49 -3.82 -6.62 -16.75
CA ALA A 49 -3.46 -7.87 -17.41
C ALA A 49 -3.83 -7.84 -18.90
N ALA A 50 -5.01 -7.29 -19.24
CA ALA A 50 -5.44 -7.13 -20.63
C ALA A 50 -4.52 -6.20 -21.45
N ALA A 51 -3.87 -5.22 -20.80
CA ALA A 51 -2.84 -4.39 -21.43
C ALA A 51 -1.42 -4.96 -21.35
N GLY A 52 -1.26 -6.20 -20.90
CA GLY A 52 0.05 -6.87 -20.80
C GLY A 52 0.90 -6.42 -19.62
N VAL A 53 0.32 -5.73 -18.64
CA VAL A 53 1.01 -5.38 -17.38
C VAL A 53 0.94 -6.58 -16.45
N THR A 54 2.08 -6.92 -15.81
CA THR A 54 2.17 -8.07 -14.89
C THR A 54 2.43 -7.66 -13.43
N VAL A 55 2.79 -6.40 -13.19
CA VAL A 55 3.14 -5.87 -11.87
C VAL A 55 2.55 -4.48 -11.68
N THR A 56 2.05 -4.20 -10.47
CA THR A 56 1.57 -2.86 -10.10
C THR A 56 2.12 -2.43 -8.74
N CYS A 57 2.42 -1.13 -8.64
CA CYS A 57 2.93 -0.54 -7.40
C CYS A 57 1.77 -0.16 -6.46
N ALA A 58 1.02 -1.15 -6.00
CA ALA A 58 0.00 -1.09 -4.97
C ALA A 58 0.08 -2.36 -4.12
N PRO A 59 -0.24 -2.32 -2.80
CA PRO A 59 -0.88 -1.22 -2.06
C PRO A 59 0.08 -0.16 -1.49
N VAL A 60 -0.49 1.00 -1.12
CA VAL A 60 0.17 1.99 -0.25
C VAL A 60 -0.20 1.67 1.19
N LEU A 61 0.78 1.26 2.00
CA LEU A 61 0.59 0.88 3.42
C LEU A 61 1.16 1.94 4.37
N ASP A 62 1.21 3.19 3.92
CA ASP A 62 1.67 4.30 4.75
C ASP A 62 0.58 4.73 5.74
N LEU A 63 0.99 5.00 6.99
CA LEU A 63 0.11 5.49 8.05
C LEU A 63 0.27 7.02 8.19
N PRO A 64 -0.63 7.84 7.63
CA PRO A 64 -0.55 9.29 7.74
C PRO A 64 -0.61 9.71 9.22
N GLN A 65 0.23 10.66 9.60
CA GLN A 65 0.25 11.27 10.94
C GLN A 65 -0.29 12.71 10.88
N PRO A 66 -0.90 13.22 11.96
CA PRO A 66 -1.45 14.58 12.00
C PRO A 66 -0.44 15.68 11.63
N ASP A 67 0.84 15.51 11.98
CA ASP A 67 1.90 16.50 11.72
C ASP A 67 2.77 16.16 10.49
N ALA A 68 2.38 15.15 9.70
CA ALA A 68 3.14 14.73 8.53
C ALA A 68 2.70 15.50 7.28
N HIS A 69 3.59 15.54 6.29
CA HIS A 69 3.29 16.17 5.01
C HIS A 69 2.19 15.38 4.30
N ASP A 70 1.22 16.08 3.70
CA ASP A 70 0.05 15.49 3.02
C ASP A 70 0.38 14.81 1.67
N VAL A 71 1.59 14.26 1.52
CA VAL A 71 2.02 13.59 0.29
C VAL A 71 1.35 12.22 0.11
N ILE A 72 0.84 11.65 1.20
CA ILE A 72 0.10 10.40 1.20
C ILE A 72 -1.38 10.64 0.89
N GLY A 73 -2.00 11.66 1.50
CA GLY A 73 -3.38 12.08 1.26
C GLY A 73 -4.37 10.92 1.16
N ASP A 74 -5.21 10.98 0.12
CA ASP A 74 -6.27 10.01 -0.19
C ASP A 74 -5.77 8.62 -0.65
N ARG A 75 -4.45 8.43 -0.74
CA ARG A 75 -3.84 7.16 -1.15
C ARG A 75 -3.66 6.19 0.02
N ALA A 76 -3.77 6.66 1.25
CA ALA A 76 -3.78 5.78 2.42
C ALA A 76 -5.14 5.10 2.57
N PHE A 77 -5.14 3.86 3.02
CA PHE A 77 -6.36 3.16 3.45
C PHE A 77 -6.89 3.66 4.80
N GLY A 78 -6.12 4.45 5.53
CA GLY A 78 -6.53 4.99 6.83
C GLY A 78 -5.33 5.28 7.72
N SER A 79 -5.61 5.68 8.95
CA SER A 79 -4.61 6.06 9.97
C SER A 79 -4.35 4.98 11.02
N ALA A 80 -5.18 3.94 11.11
CA ALA A 80 -5.02 2.82 12.03
C ALA A 80 -4.24 1.67 11.41
N VAL A 81 -3.36 1.03 12.20
CA VAL A 81 -2.52 -0.09 11.72
C VAL A 81 -3.40 -1.26 11.29
N GLU A 82 -4.43 -1.57 12.07
CA GLU A 82 -5.32 -2.71 11.88
C GLU A 82 -6.11 -2.58 10.58
N SER A 83 -6.60 -1.39 10.27
CA SER A 83 -7.34 -1.14 9.01
C SER A 83 -6.40 -1.22 7.81
N VAL A 84 -5.23 -0.59 7.87
CA VAL A 84 -4.26 -0.60 6.77
C VAL A 84 -3.76 -2.01 6.48
N VAL A 85 -3.51 -2.84 7.50
CA VAL A 85 -3.10 -4.23 7.31
C VAL A 85 -4.22 -5.06 6.68
N ALA A 86 -5.45 -4.95 7.18
CA ALA A 86 -6.58 -5.72 6.66
C ALA A 86 -6.89 -5.36 5.20
N LEU A 87 -6.97 -4.06 4.89
CA LEU A 87 -7.25 -3.58 3.54
C LEU A 87 -6.08 -3.78 2.59
N GLY A 88 -4.85 -3.68 3.09
CA GLY A 88 -3.65 -4.02 2.34
C GLY A 88 -3.63 -5.48 1.89
N ARG A 89 -4.04 -6.41 2.76
CA ARG A 89 -4.19 -7.83 2.41
C ARG A 89 -5.27 -8.05 1.36
N ALA A 90 -6.46 -7.47 1.56
CA ALA A 90 -7.56 -7.56 0.61
C ALA A 90 -7.17 -7.02 -0.79
N CYS A 91 -6.41 -5.93 -0.83
CA CYS A 91 -5.86 -5.36 -2.06
C CYS A 91 -4.94 -6.37 -2.78
N LEU A 92 -3.98 -6.96 -2.05
CA LEU A 92 -3.04 -7.93 -2.61
C LEU A 92 -3.75 -9.19 -3.10
N GLU A 93 -4.75 -9.68 -2.35
CA GLU A 93 -5.59 -10.81 -2.75
C GLU A 93 -6.32 -10.52 -4.06
N GLY A 94 -6.93 -9.34 -4.21
CA GLY A 94 -7.60 -8.94 -5.44
C GLY A 94 -6.65 -8.91 -6.65
N LEU A 95 -5.48 -8.28 -6.48
CA LEU A 95 -4.45 -8.27 -7.54
C LEU A 95 -3.98 -9.67 -7.93
N GLN A 96 -3.80 -10.54 -6.93
CA GLN A 96 -3.38 -11.92 -7.15
C GLN A 96 -4.43 -12.74 -7.93
N LEU A 97 -5.72 -12.54 -7.67
CA LEU A 97 -6.80 -13.19 -8.42
C LEU A 97 -6.76 -12.82 -9.91
N ALA A 98 -6.34 -11.59 -10.23
CA ALA A 98 -6.16 -11.13 -11.60
C ALA A 98 -4.80 -11.50 -12.23
N GLY A 99 -3.94 -12.24 -11.52
CA GLY A 99 -2.60 -12.60 -12.00
C GLY A 99 -1.58 -11.46 -11.97
N ILE A 100 -1.83 -10.39 -11.21
CA ILE A 100 -0.95 -9.22 -11.10
C ILE A 100 -0.16 -9.26 -9.79
N ALA A 101 1.15 -9.05 -9.88
CA ALA A 101 2.00 -8.88 -8.70
C ALA A 101 1.83 -7.47 -8.08
N GLY A 102 1.47 -7.40 -6.80
CA GLY A 102 1.40 -6.14 -6.05
C GLY A 102 2.72 -5.83 -5.32
N VAL A 103 3.19 -4.58 -5.42
CA VAL A 103 4.36 -4.08 -4.69
C VAL A 103 3.92 -3.14 -3.57
N ILE A 104 4.15 -3.56 -2.33
CA ILE A 104 3.91 -2.77 -1.12
C ILE A 104 4.87 -1.58 -1.09
N LYS A 105 4.33 -0.39 -0.80
CA LYS A 105 5.12 0.82 -0.59
C LYS A 105 4.55 1.71 0.52
N HIS A 106 5.37 2.52 1.18
CA HIS A 106 6.81 2.71 0.97
C HIS A 106 7.56 2.16 2.18
N ILE A 107 8.34 1.09 2.04
CA ILE A 107 9.12 0.55 3.16
C ILE A 107 10.23 1.56 3.54
N PRO A 108 10.44 1.92 4.83
CA PRO A 108 9.82 1.38 6.05
C PRO A 108 8.54 2.11 6.53
N GLY A 109 8.08 3.13 5.82
CA GLY A 109 6.82 3.84 6.07
C GLY A 109 7.01 5.34 5.78
N HIS A 110 6.28 5.88 4.81
CA HIS A 110 6.39 7.29 4.43
C HIS A 110 5.35 8.21 5.10
N GLY A 111 4.38 7.63 5.81
CA GLY A 111 3.32 8.41 6.49
C GLY A 111 3.79 9.29 7.65
N ARG A 112 5.06 9.18 8.08
CA ARG A 112 5.69 10.04 9.10
C ARG A 112 6.57 11.15 8.51
N ALA A 113 6.74 11.19 7.20
CA ALA A 113 7.65 12.13 6.56
C ALA A 113 7.10 13.56 6.64
N ARG A 114 7.91 14.50 7.15
CA ARG A 114 7.57 15.94 7.21
C ARG A 114 7.88 16.69 5.90
N ALA A 115 8.47 16.00 4.92
CA ALA A 115 8.77 16.52 3.59
C ALA A 115 8.59 15.41 2.55
N THR A 116 8.34 15.79 1.30
CA THR A 116 8.28 14.83 0.20
C THR A 116 9.69 14.33 -0.15
N PRO A 117 9.88 13.05 -0.53
CA PRO A 117 11.19 12.51 -0.88
C PRO A 117 11.75 13.16 -2.15
N ARG A 118 10.88 13.84 -2.91
CA ARG A 118 11.23 14.58 -4.12
C ARG A 118 11.97 15.89 -3.81
N VAL A 119 11.78 16.43 -2.61
CA VAL A 119 12.36 17.73 -2.18
C VAL A 119 13.45 17.54 -1.11
N CYS A 120 13.37 16.49 -0.27
CA CYS A 120 14.39 16.18 0.72
C CYS A 120 14.61 14.66 0.84
N PRO A 121 15.88 14.19 0.99
CA PRO A 121 16.15 12.77 1.24
C PRO A 121 15.54 12.30 2.57
N ALA A 122 15.20 11.01 2.63
CA ALA A 122 14.46 10.40 3.73
C ALA A 122 15.08 10.72 5.11
N SER A 123 14.28 11.32 6.00
CA SER A 123 14.68 11.56 7.39
C SER A 123 14.78 10.22 8.12
N THR A 124 15.99 9.77 8.42
CA THR A 124 16.22 8.62 9.32
C THR A 124 16.04 9.09 10.76
N GLN A 125 14.81 9.22 11.23
CA GLN A 125 14.59 9.34 12.67
C GLN A 125 14.82 7.96 13.30
N ARG A 126 15.97 7.80 13.98
CA ARG A 126 16.28 6.58 14.75
C ARG A 126 15.22 6.40 15.84
N PRO A 127 14.55 5.24 15.93
CA PRO A 127 13.77 4.92 17.12
C PRO A 127 14.71 4.80 18.32
N ALA A 128 14.38 5.46 19.44
CA ALA A 128 15.19 5.45 20.66
C ALA A 128 15.39 4.05 21.27
N HIS A 129 14.62 3.03 20.85
CA HIS A 129 14.59 1.70 21.45
C HIS A 129 15.39 0.60 20.71
N TRP A 130 16.09 0.89 19.60
CA TRP A 130 16.72 -0.18 18.80
C TRP A 130 18.04 -0.76 19.36
N ARG A 131 18.47 -0.40 20.58
CA ARG A 131 19.68 -0.99 21.18
C ARG A 131 19.40 -2.36 21.80
N SER A 132 19.38 -3.41 20.99
CA SER A 132 19.92 -4.75 21.33
C SER A 132 19.48 -5.80 20.32
N THR A 133 20.19 -5.94 19.20
CA THR A 133 20.43 -7.21 18.46
C THR A 133 21.25 -6.94 17.20
N ALA A 134 22.43 -6.31 17.37
CA ALA A 134 23.44 -6.27 16.33
C ALA A 134 24.50 -7.34 16.61
N ARG A 135 24.16 -8.62 16.35
CA ARG A 135 25.14 -9.68 16.09
C ARG A 135 24.44 -10.86 15.44
N LEU A 136 24.35 -10.87 14.11
CA LEU A 136 24.24 -12.08 13.28
C LEU A 136 24.48 -11.67 11.81
N SER A 137 25.72 -11.29 11.50
CA SER A 137 26.20 -11.25 10.12
C SER A 137 26.65 -12.65 9.72
N ARG A 138 25.81 -13.39 8.97
CA ARG A 138 26.27 -14.47 8.10
C ARG A 138 26.16 -13.98 6.65
N PRO A 139 27.23 -14.01 5.85
CA PRO A 139 27.16 -13.63 4.44
C PRO A 139 26.29 -14.63 3.66
N CYS A 140 25.28 -14.11 2.99
CA CYS A 140 24.42 -14.85 2.05
C CYS A 140 25.26 -15.24 0.82
N GLN A 141 25.62 -16.51 0.69
CA GLN A 141 26.24 -17.04 -0.53
C GLN A 141 25.16 -17.15 -1.61
N THR A 142 25.30 -16.38 -2.68
CA THR A 142 24.46 -16.47 -3.87
C THR A 142 24.79 -17.75 -4.64
N ARG A 143 23.82 -18.65 -4.82
CA ARG A 143 23.87 -19.68 -5.86
C ARG A 143 23.05 -19.20 -7.07
N PRO A 144 23.55 -19.35 -8.31
CA PRO A 144 22.81 -19.01 -9.51
C PRO A 144 21.69 -20.03 -9.77
N TRP A 145 20.53 -19.52 -10.18
CA TRP A 145 19.39 -20.30 -10.64
C TRP A 145 19.72 -20.91 -12.01
N ARG A 146 19.59 -22.24 -12.13
CA ARG A 146 19.51 -22.95 -13.41
C ARG A 146 18.04 -23.17 -13.75
#